data_AF-A0A943DU15-F1
#
_entry.id   AF-A0A943DU15-F1
#
_cell.length_a   1.000
_cell.length_b   1.000
_cell.length_c   1.000
_cell.angle_alpha   90.00
_cell.angle_beta   90.00
_cell.angle_gamma   90.00
#
_symmetry.space_group_name_H-M   'P 1'
#
loop_
_entity.id
_entity.type
_entity.pdbx_description
1 polymer ?
#
loop_
_entity_poly.entity_id
_entity_poly.type
_entity_poly.pdbx_seq_one_letter_code
_entity_poly.pdbx_strand_id
1 'polypeptide(L)'
;MKKALPNTKVTVKLRRSNYKEEWYLIIESYPVYKRGSTRASCVVESINRTISTPIWDKSSIARILPDGTFNYKPKRDLNGIIQCRSTIDQEACIYADNVRKLRQHEYDSAILYTDKENEIAAQNERSEQDFIKYFNGIISTRHPNSSDSII
;
A
#
# COMPACT_ATOMS: atom_id res chain seq x y z
N MET A 1 7.56 1.19 22.50
CA MET A 1 6.57 1.65 21.49
C MET A 1 6.64 0.73 20.28
N LYS A 2 5.50 0.28 19.72
CA LYS A 2 5.50 -0.54 18.50
C LYS A 2 5.94 0.35 17.33
N LYS A 3 6.95 -0.08 16.56
CA LYS A 3 7.38 0.63 15.35
C LYS A 3 6.22 0.64 14.34
N ALA A 4 5.98 1.78 13.70
CA ALA A 4 5.02 1.86 12.60
C ALA A 4 5.50 0.99 11.44
N LEU A 5 4.58 0.27 10.80
CA LEU A 5 4.88 -0.45 9.57
C LEU A 5 5.04 0.60 8.46
N PRO A 6 6.20 0.70 7.80
CA PRO A 6 6.44 1.75 6.81
C PRO A 6 5.63 1.55 5.53
N ASN A 7 5.43 0.29 5.13
CA ASN A 7 4.82 -0.06 3.85
C ASN A 7 3.41 -0.64 4.05
N THR A 8 2.51 -0.27 3.15
CA THR A 8 1.17 -0.85 3.09
C THR A 8 1.25 -2.35 2.82
N LYS A 9 0.57 -3.14 3.64
CA LYS A 9 0.36 -4.56 3.37
C LYS A 9 -1.06 -4.79 2.93
N VAL A 10 -1.21 -5.49 1.81
CA VAL A 10 -2.51 -5.88 1.26
C VAL A 10 -2.78 -7.35 1.56
N THR A 11 -3.97 -7.65 2.09
CA THR A 11 -4.37 -9.01 2.48
C THR A 11 -5.81 -9.32 2.06
N VAL A 12 -6.05 -10.54 1.60
CA VAL A 12 -7.42 -11.06 1.41
C VAL A 12 -7.99 -11.46 2.77
N LYS A 13 -9.21 -11.05 3.10
CA LYS A 13 -9.93 -11.48 4.30
C LYS A 13 -11.34 -11.97 3.97
N LEU A 14 -11.91 -12.73 4.91
CA LEU A 14 -13.29 -13.18 4.87
C LEU A 14 -14.14 -12.30 5.78
N ARG A 15 -15.27 -11.83 5.25
CA ARG A 15 -16.33 -11.19 6.03
C ARG A 15 -17.59 -12.07 5.97
N ARG A 16 -18.01 -12.59 7.12
CA ARG A 16 -19.20 -13.43 7.23
C ARG A 16 -20.44 -12.64 6.81
N SER A 17 -21.30 -13.24 6.00
CA SER A 17 -22.62 -12.71 5.67
C SER A 17 -23.57 -12.89 6.85
N ASN A 18 -24.48 -11.92 7.06
CA ASN A 18 -25.47 -11.98 8.14
C ASN A 18 -26.68 -12.85 7.76
N TYR A 19 -26.91 -13.07 6.45
CA TYR A 19 -28.16 -13.65 5.95
C TYR A 19 -27.99 -15.05 5.36
N LYS A 20 -26.77 -15.39 4.94
CA LYS A 20 -26.44 -16.65 4.27
C LYS A 20 -25.19 -17.24 4.89
N GLU A 21 -25.04 -18.56 4.80
CA GLU A 21 -23.82 -19.26 5.18
C GLU A 21 -22.73 -19.09 4.11
N GLU A 22 -22.33 -17.83 3.91
CA GLU A 22 -21.31 -17.44 2.95
C GLU A 22 -20.40 -16.35 3.52
N TRP A 23 -19.24 -16.19 2.89
CA TRP A 23 -18.24 -15.20 3.25
C TRP A 23 -17.88 -14.36 2.05
N TYR A 24 -17.98 -13.04 2.21
CA TYR A 24 -17.49 -12.08 1.23
C TYR A 24 -15.96 -12.07 1.25
N LEU A 25 -15.37 -12.15 0.06
CA LEU A 25 -13.94 -11.90 -0.13
C LEU A 25 -13.71 -10.39 -0.19
N ILE A 26 -12.87 -9.91 0.73
CA ILE A 26 -12.50 -8.50 0.83
C ILE A 26 -10.97 -8.35 0.76
N ILE A 27 -10.51 -7.25 0.16
CA ILE A 27 -9.12 -6.82 0.23
C ILE A 27 -9.00 -5.81 1.36
N GLU A 28 -8.11 -6.07 2.31
CA GLU A 28 -7.74 -5.14 3.37
C GLU A 28 -6.32 -4.65 3.16
N SER A 29 -6.17 -3.33 3.06
CA SER A 29 -4.88 -2.64 2.92
C SER A 29 -4.59 -1.84 4.20
N TYR A 30 -3.46 -2.14 4.85
CA TYR A 30 -3.03 -1.45 6.06
C TYR A 30 -1.50 -1.52 6.25
N PRO A 31 -0.86 -0.45 6.73
CA PRO A 31 -1.39 0.90 6.93
C PRO A 31 -1.47 1.69 5.61
N VAL A 32 -2.55 2.45 5.39
CA VAL A 32 -2.68 3.39 4.27
C VAL A 32 -2.69 4.81 4.81
N TYR A 33 -1.81 5.67 4.30
CA TYR A 33 -1.72 7.08 4.69
C TYR A 33 -2.37 7.95 3.63
N LYS A 34 -3.30 8.82 4.04
CA LYS A 34 -3.86 9.85 3.14
C LYS A 34 -2.84 10.96 2.97
N ARG A 35 -2.83 11.61 1.79
CA ARG A 35 -1.99 12.80 1.55
C ARG A 35 -2.20 13.82 2.67
N GLY A 36 -1.11 14.27 3.29
CA GLY A 36 -1.12 15.22 4.40
C GLY A 36 -1.50 14.64 5.78
N SER A 37 -1.72 13.33 5.91
CA SER A 37 -2.05 12.69 7.19
C SER A 37 -0.97 11.71 7.65
N THR A 38 -0.52 11.87 8.89
CA THR A 38 0.36 10.90 9.57
C THR A 38 -0.41 9.75 10.21
N ARG A 39 -1.75 9.78 10.16
CA ARG A 39 -2.59 8.74 10.77
C ARG A 39 -2.81 7.61 9.78
N ALA A 40 -2.35 6.42 10.16
CA ALA A 40 -2.63 5.19 9.43
C ALA A 40 -4.14 4.91 9.38
N SER A 41 -4.64 4.57 8.20
CA SER A 41 -6.01 4.13 7.95
C SER A 41 -6.02 2.71 7.38
N CYS A 42 -7.15 2.03 7.55
CA CYS A 42 -7.41 0.73 6.96
C CYS A 42 -8.39 0.92 5.80
N VAL A 43 -7.99 0.52 4.59
CA VAL A 43 -8.85 0.58 3.41
C VAL A 43 -9.36 -0.82 3.12
N VAL A 44 -10.68 -0.96 3.00
CA VAL A 44 -11.34 -2.24 2.73
C VAL A 44 -12.08 -2.13 1.41
N GLU A 45 -11.80 -3.06 0.50
CA GLU A 45 -12.44 -3.19 -0.80
C GLU A 45 -13.19 -4.52 -0.89
N SER A 46 -14.39 -4.49 -1.48
CA SER A 46 -15.19 -5.68 -1.78
C SER A 46 -14.83 -6.23 -3.16
N ILE A 47 -14.58 -7.53 -3.25
CA ILE A 47 -14.24 -8.21 -4.53
C ILE A 47 -15.52 -8.67 -5.26
N ASN A 48 -16.70 -8.40 -4.70
CA ASN A 48 -18.01 -8.87 -5.23
C ASN A 48 -18.04 -10.37 -5.53
N ARG A 49 -17.29 -11.14 -4.74
CA ARG A 49 -17.25 -12.60 -4.75
C ARG A 49 -17.52 -13.11 -3.34
N THR A 50 -18.29 -14.18 -3.25
CA THR A 50 -18.53 -14.92 -2.01
C THR A 50 -18.03 -16.35 -2.16
N ILE A 51 -17.73 -16.96 -1.02
CA ILE A 51 -17.43 -18.39 -0.90
C ILE A 51 -18.33 -19.01 0.16
N SER A 52 -18.56 -20.32 0.07
CA SER A 52 -19.40 -21.06 1.03
C SER A 52 -18.67 -22.19 1.75
N THR A 53 -17.46 -22.56 1.29
CA THR A 53 -16.73 -23.71 1.80
C THR A 53 -15.29 -23.42 2.26
N PRO A 54 -15.03 -22.36 3.04
CA PRO A 54 -13.69 -22.10 3.57
C PRO A 54 -13.23 -23.23 4.51
N ILE A 55 -11.94 -23.56 4.46
CA ILE A 55 -11.30 -24.46 5.42
C ILE A 55 -10.73 -23.62 6.55
N TRP A 56 -11.02 -24.01 7.79
CA TRP A 56 -10.57 -23.30 8.99
C TRP A 56 -9.38 -24.00 9.63
N ASP A 57 -8.38 -23.24 10.07
CA ASP A 57 -7.25 -23.73 10.84
C ASP A 57 -7.63 -23.88 12.32
N LYS A 58 -7.89 -25.13 12.73
CA LYS A 58 -8.27 -25.47 14.11
C LYS A 58 -7.12 -25.36 15.11
N SER A 59 -5.88 -25.18 14.65
CA SER A 59 -4.72 -25.02 15.52
C SER A 59 -4.52 -23.57 16.00
N SER A 60 -5.14 -22.59 15.32
CA SER A 60 -4.95 -21.16 15.62
C SER A 60 -6.28 -20.43 15.81
N ILE A 61 -6.50 -19.91 17.01
CA ILE A 61 -7.62 -19.01 17.32
C ILE A 61 -7.33 -17.62 16.74
N ALA A 62 -8.26 -17.07 15.96
CA ALA A 62 -8.18 -15.73 15.38
C ALA A 62 -8.50 -14.63 16.39
N ARG A 63 -9.61 -14.81 17.12
CA ARG A 63 -10.12 -13.86 18.11
C ARG A 63 -11.04 -14.59 19.08
N ILE A 64 -10.88 -14.29 20.36
CA ILE A 64 -11.84 -14.62 21.42
C ILE A 64 -12.76 -13.40 21.57
N LEU A 65 -14.06 -13.63 21.45
CA LEU A 65 -15.10 -12.62 21.63
C LEU A 65 -15.36 -12.41 23.13
N PRO A 66 -15.95 -11.27 23.53
CA PRO A 66 -16.23 -10.98 24.94
C PRO A 66 -17.15 -12.01 25.62
N ASP A 67 -17.95 -12.74 24.85
CA ASP A 67 -18.85 -13.80 25.30
C ASP A 67 -18.14 -15.16 25.51
N GLY A 68 -16.82 -15.23 25.30
CA GLY A 68 -16.03 -16.45 25.42
C GLY A 68 -16.05 -17.33 24.16
N THR A 69 -16.84 -16.99 23.14
CA THR A 69 -16.80 -17.69 21.85
C THR A 69 -15.55 -17.29 21.07
N PHE A 70 -15.11 -18.12 20.14
CA PHE A 70 -13.90 -17.84 19.36
C PHE A 70 -14.07 -18.20 17.89
N ASN A 71 -13.34 -17.49 17.04
CA ASN A 71 -13.29 -17.75 15.61
C ASN A 71 -11.92 -18.30 15.23
N TYR A 72 -11.88 -19.29 14.34
CA TYR A 72 -10.65 -19.79 13.74
C TYR A 72 -10.19 -18.91 12.59
N LYS A 73 -8.90 -18.97 12.24
CA LYS A 73 -8.38 -18.33 11.03
C LYS A 73 -8.69 -19.21 9.80
N PRO A 74 -8.93 -18.62 8.62
CA PRO A 74 -9.00 -19.43 7.41
C PRO A 74 -7.63 -20.05 7.14
N LYS A 75 -7.60 -21.34 6.83
CA LYS A 75 -6.40 -22.07 6.43
C LYS A 75 -5.91 -21.51 5.09
N ARG A 76 -4.60 -21.38 4.96
CA ARG A 76 -3.94 -20.92 3.74
C ARG A 76 -2.96 -21.96 3.23
N ASP A 77 -2.73 -21.95 1.91
CA ASP A 77 -1.67 -22.73 1.28
C ASP A 77 -0.29 -22.09 1.47
N LEU A 78 0.74 -22.70 0.87
CA LEU A 78 2.12 -22.22 0.91
C LEU A 78 2.30 -20.82 0.28
N ASN A 79 1.42 -20.45 -0.65
CA ASN A 79 1.40 -19.13 -1.30
C ASN A 79 0.61 -18.10 -0.51
N GLY A 80 -0.02 -18.50 0.60
CA GLY A 80 -0.88 -17.64 1.40
C GLY A 80 -2.28 -17.46 0.81
N ILE A 81 -2.73 -18.27 -0.14
CA ILE A 81 -4.10 -18.23 -0.67
C ILE A 81 -5.03 -19.01 0.27
N ILE A 82 -6.24 -18.49 0.50
CA ILE A 82 -7.25 -19.15 1.33
C ILE A 82 -7.66 -20.47 0.67
N GLN A 83 -7.70 -21.54 1.47
CA GLN A 83 -8.12 -22.86 1.02
C GLN A 83 -9.63 -23.04 1.19
N CYS A 84 -10.29 -23.52 0.14
CA CYS A 84 -11.69 -23.90 0.13
C CYS A 84 -11.85 -25.38 -0.24
N ARG A 85 -12.99 -25.99 0.14
CA ARG A 85 -13.30 -27.37 -0.27
C ARG A 85 -13.82 -27.45 -1.71
N SER A 86 -14.68 -26.49 -2.09
CA SER A 86 -15.22 -26.39 -3.44
C SER A 86 -14.19 -25.81 -4.40
N THR A 87 -14.12 -26.35 -5.62
CA THR A 87 -13.26 -25.85 -6.69
C THR A 87 -13.64 -24.42 -7.12
N ILE A 88 -14.95 -24.13 -7.22
CA ILE A 88 -15.46 -22.80 -7.58
C ILE A 88 -15.06 -21.76 -6.51
N ASP A 89 -15.17 -22.12 -5.23
CA ASP A 89 -14.75 -21.24 -4.14
C ASP A 89 -13.22 -21.04 -4.13
N GLN A 90 -12.47 -22.06 -4.50
CA GLN A 90 -11.01 -21.98 -4.62
C GLN A 90 -10.60 -21.03 -5.76
N GLU A 91 -11.28 -21.10 -6.91
CA GLU A 91 -11.07 -20.16 -8.02
C GLU A 91 -11.39 -18.71 -7.61
N ALA A 92 -12.46 -18.48 -6.85
CA ALA A 92 -12.77 -17.17 -6.30
C ALA A 92 -11.67 -16.65 -5.36
N CYS A 93 -11.07 -17.53 -4.55
CA CYS A 93 -9.95 -17.18 -3.67
C CYS A 93 -8.66 -16.87 -4.46
N ILE A 94 -8.39 -17.59 -5.54
CA ILE A 94 -7.25 -17.32 -6.44
C ILE A 94 -7.44 -15.97 -7.13
N TYR A 95 -8.65 -15.68 -7.63
CA TYR A 95 -8.98 -14.38 -8.18
C TYR A 95 -8.74 -13.24 -7.17
N ALA A 96 -9.20 -13.42 -5.93
CA ALA A 96 -8.96 -12.46 -4.86
C ALA A 96 -7.46 -12.25 -4.57
N ASP A 97 -6.64 -13.30 -4.62
CA ASP A 97 -5.19 -13.17 -4.46
C ASP A 97 -4.54 -12.38 -5.61
N ASN A 98 -5.02 -12.54 -6.85
CA ASN A 98 -4.53 -11.75 -7.98
C ASN A 98 -4.87 -10.26 -7.82
N VAL A 99 -6.07 -9.92 -7.34
CA VAL A 99 -6.44 -8.54 -6.99
C VAL A 99 -5.55 -8.02 -5.85
N ARG A 100 -5.28 -8.83 -4.83
CA ARG A 100 -4.36 -8.49 -3.74
C ARG A 100 -2.96 -8.16 -4.28
N LYS A 101 -2.43 -8.98 -5.21
CA LYS A 101 -1.12 -8.74 -5.85
C LYS A 101 -1.10 -7.43 -6.62
N LEU A 102 -2.14 -7.17 -7.41
CA LEU A 102 -2.28 -5.91 -8.15
C LEU A 102 -2.24 -4.70 -7.20
N ARG A 103 -3.03 -4.73 -6.13
CA ARG A 103 -3.05 -3.64 -5.14
C ARG A 103 -1.76 -3.51 -4.35
N GLN A 104 -1.10 -4.61 -4.02
CA GLN A 104 0.22 -4.55 -3.40
C GLN A 104 1.22 -3.84 -4.32
N HIS A 105 1.22 -4.20 -5.61
CA HIS A 105 2.07 -3.56 -6.60
C HIS A 105 1.78 -2.06 -6.76
N GLU A 106 0.51 -1.64 -6.75
CA GLU A 106 0.14 -0.22 -6.77
C GLU A 106 0.71 0.57 -5.58
N TYR A 107 0.58 0.03 -4.36
CA TYR A 107 1.14 0.68 -3.17
C TYR A 107 2.67 0.70 -3.17
N ASP A 108 3.30 -0.41 -3.56
CA ASP A 108 4.76 -0.50 -3.61
C ASP A 108 5.32 0.46 -4.68
N SER A 109 4.64 0.59 -5.82
CA SER A 109 5.01 1.52 -6.90
C SER A 109 4.84 2.97 -6.49
N ALA A 110 3.75 3.32 -5.79
CA ALA A 110 3.47 4.69 -5.39
C ALA A 110 4.57 5.27 -4.48
N ILE A 111 5.21 4.43 -3.66
CA ILE A 111 6.35 4.83 -2.81
C ILE A 111 7.55 5.23 -3.68
N LEU A 112 7.85 4.45 -4.72
CA LEU A 112 8.97 4.73 -5.62
C LEU A 112 8.72 5.96 -6.49
N TYR A 113 7.49 6.16 -6.95
CA TYR A 113 7.14 7.30 -7.79
C TYR A 113 7.19 8.62 -7.02
N THR A 114 6.81 8.67 -5.74
CA THR A 114 6.94 9.92 -4.97
C THR A 114 8.39 10.39 -4.86
N ASP A 115 9.34 9.49 -4.69
CA ASP A 115 10.76 9.85 -4.61
C ASP A 115 11.27 10.34 -5.99
N LYS A 116 10.86 9.66 -7.06
CA LYS A 116 11.21 10.05 -8.44
C LYS A 116 10.55 11.35 -8.89
N GLU A 117 9.30 11.60 -8.50
CA GLU A 117 8.59 12.87 -8.74
C GLU A 117 9.29 14.02 -8.02
N ASN A 118 9.74 13.80 -6.78
CA ASN A 118 10.55 14.78 -6.04
C ASN A 118 11.91 15.03 -6.71
N GLU A 119 12.56 14.00 -7.24
CA GLU A 119 13.82 14.15 -8.00
C GLU A 119 13.63 14.95 -9.29
N ILE A 120 12.58 14.66 -10.06
CA ILE A 120 12.25 15.39 -11.30
C ILE A 120 11.90 16.84 -10.98
N ALA A 121 11.11 17.09 -9.93
CA ALA A 121 10.80 18.45 -9.48
C ALA A 121 12.08 19.23 -9.11
N ALA A 122 12.98 18.61 -8.34
CA ALA A 122 14.26 19.21 -7.97
C ALA A 122 15.22 19.40 -9.17
N GLN A 123 15.09 18.58 -10.22
CA GLN A 123 15.84 18.75 -11.46
C GLN A 123 15.27 19.89 -12.31
N ASN A 124 13.95 19.99 -12.42
CA ASN A 124 13.28 21.08 -13.12
C ASN A 124 13.58 22.43 -12.45
N GLU A 125 13.47 22.52 -11.11
CA GLU A 125 13.87 23.72 -10.37
C GLU A 125 15.32 24.11 -10.61
N ARG A 126 16.23 23.13 -10.72
CA ARG A 126 17.64 23.39 -11.09
C ARG A 126 17.80 23.85 -12.54
N SER A 127 16.99 23.33 -13.46
CA SER A 127 17.03 23.73 -14.87
C SER A 127 16.44 25.12 -15.12
N GLU A 128 15.51 25.57 -14.27
CA GLU A 128 14.91 26.91 -14.31
C GLU A 128 15.80 28.01 -13.73
N GLN A 129 16.93 27.65 -13.10
CA GLN A 129 17.90 28.64 -12.63
C GLN A 129 18.59 29.30 -13.83
N ASP A 130 18.52 30.63 -13.89
CA ASP A 130 19.25 31.43 -14.86
C ASP A 130 20.76 31.35 -14.57
N PHE A 131 21.43 30.44 -15.28
CA PHE A 131 22.85 30.19 -15.16
C PHE A 131 23.69 31.45 -15.42
N ILE A 132 23.25 32.34 -16.32
CA ILE A 132 23.95 33.59 -16.62
C ILE A 132 23.89 34.51 -15.39
N LYS A 133 22.69 34.67 -14.82
CA LYS A 133 22.50 35.48 -13.61
C LYS A 133 23.28 34.95 -12.42
N TYR A 134 23.37 33.63 -12.25
CA TYR A 134 24.16 33.01 -11.20
C TYR A 134 25.66 33.31 -11.33
N PHE A 135 26.23 33.11 -12.52
CA PHE A 135 27.65 33.41 -12.76
C PHE A 135 27.96 34.90 -12.62
N ASN A 136 27.09 35.78 -13.12
CA ASN A 136 27.24 37.24 -12.96
C ASN A 136 27.20 37.64 -11.48
N GLY A 137 26.37 36.97 -10.67
CA GLY A 137 26.38 37.13 -9.21
C GLY A 137 27.71 36.71 -8.57
N ILE A 138 28.29 35.58 -8.96
CA ILE A 138 29.59 35.16 -8.46
C ILE A 138 30.71 36.11 -8.89
N ILE A 139 30.71 36.55 -10.14
CA ILE A 139 31.71 37.48 -10.67
C ILE A 139 31.66 38.80 -9.89
N SER A 140 30.48 39.38 -9.68
CA SER A 140 30.33 40.62 -8.91
C SER A 140 30.74 40.48 -7.44
N THR A 141 30.52 39.31 -6.83
CA THR A 141 30.91 39.07 -5.43
C THR A 141 32.42 38.88 -5.27
N ARG A 142 33.07 38.19 -6.21
CA ARG A 142 34.52 37.91 -6.15
C ARG A 142 35.39 39.03 -6.72
N HIS A 143 34.86 39.80 -7.66
CA HIS A 143 35.56 40.90 -8.33
C HIS A 143 34.75 42.20 -8.21
N PRO A 144 34.58 42.77 -7.01
CA PRO A 144 33.77 43.97 -6.80
C PRO A 144 34.33 45.23 -7.48
N ASN A 145 35.61 45.21 -7.89
CA ASN A 145 36.32 46.34 -8.50
C ASN A 145 36.74 46.09 -9.96
N SER A 146 36.24 45.04 -10.63
CA SER A 146 36.58 44.80 -12.05
C SER A 146 35.76 45.71 -12.97
N SER A 147 36.37 46.15 -14.08
CA SER A 147 35.68 46.93 -15.10
C SER A 147 34.65 46.08 -15.86
N ASP A 148 33.57 46.71 -16.35
CA ASP A 148 32.52 46.09 -17.19
C ASP A 148 33.04 45.47 -18.51
N SER A 149 34.33 45.64 -18.79
CA SER A 149 35.03 45.07 -19.96
C SER A 149 35.65 43.70 -19.68
N ILE A 150 35.68 43.26 -18.41
CA ILE A 150 36.26 41.97 -17.96
C ILE A 150 35.15 40.99 -17.52
N ILE A 151 33.94 41.49 -17.25
CA ILE A 151 32.72 40.75 -16.86
C ILE A 151 31.91 40.43 -18.10
#